data_AF-A0A4U2YS95-F1
#
_entry.id   AF-A0A4U2YS95-F1
#
_cell.length_a   1.000
_cell.length_b   1.000
_cell.length_c   1.000
_cell.angle_alpha   90.00
_cell.angle_beta   90.00
_cell.angle_gamma   90.00
#
_symmetry.space_group_name_H-M   'P 1'
#
loop_
_entity.id
_entity.type
_entity.pdbx_description
1 polymer ?
#
loop_
_entity_poly.entity_id
_entity_poly.type
_entity_poly.pdbx_seq_one_letter_code
_entity_poly.pdbx_strand_id
1 'polypeptide(L)'
;MNKYLRALVVLVAVLVLLPLGAYVVHGLHGEAQLSWDERSAAAEVERQLPAAREVAADERARIVSRLSEGTTVATWQEVRCTLDSVDAGWIVQSYEQQCWLRTVDVMRSAEPRPGAADGCTSPRIVGEGRPAYTSSVRTYEGPGSVFPTSFDRSADSFGGCRGVLAARPGEAREVISGSRPDGLAGDEVWLVLEIETPLTRSHLGCHPWKLPFCERPGDSPDLPDELR
;
A
#
# COMPACT_ATOMS: atom_id res chain seq x y z
N MET A 1 -35.61 -9.80 52.70
CA MET A 1 -34.70 -8.84 52.01
C MET A 1 -35.28 -7.43 52.16
N ASN A 2 -34.59 -6.52 52.85
CA ASN A 2 -35.08 -5.17 53.14
C ASN A 2 -35.37 -4.38 51.84
N LYS A 3 -36.44 -3.58 51.83
CA LYS A 3 -36.83 -2.74 50.69
C LYS A 3 -35.67 -1.84 50.20
N TYR A 4 -34.86 -1.34 51.12
CA TYR A 4 -33.67 -0.54 50.84
C TYR A 4 -32.59 -1.28 50.05
N LEU A 5 -32.33 -2.56 50.39
CA LEU A 5 -31.33 -3.36 49.67
C LEU A 5 -31.75 -3.60 48.22
N ARG A 6 -33.04 -3.85 47.97
CA ARG A 6 -33.58 -3.98 46.60
C ARG A 6 -33.42 -2.70 45.81
N ALA A 7 -33.76 -1.55 46.40
CA ALA A 7 -33.61 -0.24 45.74
C ALA A 7 -32.15 0.06 45.41
N LEU A 8 -31.22 -0.22 46.32
CA LEU A 8 -29.78 -0.04 46.10
C LEU A 8 -29.27 -0.93 44.96
N VAL A 9 -29.65 -2.22 44.94
CA VAL A 9 -29.26 -3.16 43.89
C VAL A 9 -29.77 -2.69 42.52
N VAL A 10 -31.02 -2.23 42.44
CA VAL A 10 -31.58 -1.69 41.19
C VAL A 10 -30.83 -0.43 40.75
N LEU A 11 -30.54 0.49 41.66
CA LEU A 11 -29.79 1.71 41.34
C LEU A 11 -28.39 1.39 40.80
N VAL A 12 -27.65 0.50 41.48
CA VAL A 12 -26.32 0.07 41.03
C VAL A 12 -26.41 -0.64 39.68
N ALA A 13 -27.40 -1.52 39.50
CA ALA A 13 -27.62 -2.19 38.23
C ALA A 13 -27.88 -1.18 37.09
N VAL A 14 -28.72 -0.17 37.30
CA VAL A 14 -28.97 0.89 36.30
C VAL A 14 -27.70 1.69 36.01
N LEU A 15 -26.95 2.07 37.05
CA LEU A 15 -25.70 2.83 36.90
C LEU A 15 -24.61 2.07 36.13
N VAL A 16 -24.63 0.73 36.15
CA VAL A 16 -23.69 -0.11 35.41
C VAL A 16 -24.22 -0.46 34.02
N LEU A 17 -25.48 -0.87 33.93
CA LEU A 17 -26.07 -1.36 32.67
C LEU A 17 -26.29 -0.24 31.67
N LEU A 18 -26.61 0.98 32.10
CA LEU A 18 -26.83 2.11 31.21
C LEU A 18 -25.56 2.51 30.44
N PRO A 19 -24.40 2.80 31.09
CA PRO A 19 -23.18 3.11 30.37
C PRO A 19 -22.65 1.90 29.58
N LEU A 20 -22.82 0.67 30.08
CA LEU A 20 -22.46 -0.54 29.34
C LEU A 20 -23.29 -0.66 28.06
N GLY A 21 -24.61 -0.44 28.14
CA GLY A 21 -25.49 -0.44 26.98
C GLY A 21 -25.12 0.66 25.97
N ALA A 22 -24.83 1.87 26.44
CA ALA A 22 -24.37 2.96 25.59
C ALA A 22 -23.04 2.62 24.90
N TYR A 23 -22.08 2.03 25.61
CA TYR A 23 -20.80 1.58 25.06
C TYR A 23 -21.00 0.52 23.96
N VAL A 24 -21.87 -0.47 24.19
CA VAL A 24 -22.17 -1.51 23.19
C VAL A 24 -22.85 -0.92 21.95
N VAL A 25 -23.84 -0.03 22.12
CA VAL A 25 -24.51 0.62 20.99
C VAL A 25 -23.53 1.47 20.17
N HIS A 26 -22.65 2.21 20.84
CA HIS A 26 -21.62 3.01 20.18
C HIS A 26 -20.62 2.13 19.41
N GLY A 27 -20.16 1.03 20.02
CA GLY A 27 -19.26 0.09 19.37
C GLY A 27 -19.88 -0.55 18.13
N LEU A 28 -21.13 -1.01 18.22
CA LEU A 28 -21.87 -1.59 17.08
C LEU A 28 -22.12 -0.58 15.96
N HIS A 29 -22.41 0.68 16.31
CA HIS A 29 -22.56 1.74 15.32
C HIS A 29 -21.24 2.00 14.58
N GLY A 30 -20.13 2.06 15.31
CA GLY A 30 -18.80 2.22 14.73
C GLY A 30 -18.38 1.06 13.83
N GLU A 31 -18.71 -0.19 14.19
CA GLU A 31 -18.47 -1.37 13.34
C GLU A 31 -19.24 -1.29 12.02
N ALA A 32 -20.53 -0.90 12.10
CA ALA A 32 -21.37 -0.75 10.92
C ALA A 32 -20.85 0.37 10.00
N GLN A 33 -20.38 1.48 10.58
CA GLN A 33 -19.79 2.58 9.83
C GLN A 33 -18.48 2.15 9.17
N LEU A 34 -17.57 1.50 9.92
CA LEU A 34 -16.30 1.04 9.40
C LEU A 34 -16.49 0.06 8.23
N SER A 35 -17.39 -0.91 8.36
CA SER A 35 -17.69 -1.85 7.26
C SER A 35 -18.26 -1.14 6.03
N TRP A 36 -19.00 -0.05 6.22
CA TRP A 36 -19.50 0.76 5.10
C TRP A 36 -18.38 1.57 4.43
N ASP A 37 -17.49 2.16 5.23
CA ASP A 37 -16.34 2.93 4.75
C ASP A 37 -15.34 2.04 4.00
N GLU A 38 -15.09 0.81 4.46
CA GLU A 38 -14.25 -0.18 3.77
C GLU A 38 -14.83 -0.55 2.39
N ARG A 39 -16.13 -0.90 2.33
CA ARG A 39 -16.80 -1.21 1.05
C ARG A 39 -16.83 -0.01 0.10
N SER A 40 -17.03 1.19 0.64
CA SER A 40 -17.00 2.43 -0.14
C SER A 40 -15.60 2.67 -0.71
N ALA A 41 -14.54 2.41 0.08
CA ALA A 41 -13.17 2.50 -0.36
C ALA A 41 -12.85 1.49 -1.48
N ALA A 42 -13.28 0.23 -1.34
CA ALA A 42 -13.14 -0.78 -2.37
C ALA A 42 -13.87 -0.39 -3.68
N ALA A 43 -15.12 0.08 -3.59
CA ALA A 43 -15.88 0.53 -4.76
C ALA A 43 -15.26 1.78 -5.43
N GLU A 44 -14.59 2.65 -4.67
CA GLU A 44 -13.85 3.78 -5.24
C GLU A 44 -12.62 3.31 -6.03
N VAL A 45 -11.89 2.30 -5.53
CA VAL A 45 -10.77 1.69 -6.26
C VAL A 45 -11.21 1.18 -7.62
N GLU A 46 -12.29 0.41 -7.70
CA GLU A 46 -12.84 -0.10 -8.96
C GLU A 46 -13.22 1.04 -9.91
N ARG A 47 -13.84 2.10 -9.40
CA ARG A 47 -14.29 3.24 -10.19
C ARG A 47 -13.13 4.05 -10.77
N GLN A 48 -12.06 4.23 -10.02
CA GLN A 48 -10.90 5.03 -10.41
C GLN A 48 -9.89 4.25 -11.28
N LEU A 49 -9.95 2.92 -11.24
CA LEU A 49 -8.98 2.05 -11.91
C LEU A 49 -8.85 2.27 -13.43
N PRO A 50 -9.93 2.46 -14.22
CA PRO A 50 -9.81 2.71 -15.66
C PRO A 50 -9.04 4.01 -15.97
N ALA A 51 -9.36 5.11 -15.27
CA ALA A 51 -8.70 6.39 -15.47
C ALA A 51 -7.22 6.32 -15.07
N ALA A 52 -6.91 5.64 -13.96
CA ALA A 52 -5.52 5.43 -13.55
C ALA A 52 -4.72 4.60 -14.56
N ARG A 53 -5.34 3.58 -15.19
CA ARG A 53 -4.72 2.78 -16.26
C ARG A 53 -4.36 3.63 -17.48
N GLU A 54 -5.23 4.54 -17.89
CA GLU A 54 -4.95 5.47 -19.00
C GLU A 54 -3.76 6.39 -18.66
N VAL A 55 -3.77 7.01 -17.48
CA VAL A 55 -2.67 7.88 -17.02
C VAL A 55 -1.34 7.11 -16.97
N ALA A 56 -1.35 5.89 -16.43
CA ALA A 56 -0.16 5.05 -16.34
C ALA A 56 0.35 4.62 -17.72
N ALA A 57 -0.55 4.28 -18.66
CA ALA A 57 -0.20 3.89 -20.03
C ALA A 57 0.43 5.06 -20.82
N ASP A 58 -0.15 6.25 -20.71
CA ASP A 58 0.38 7.47 -21.33
C ASP A 58 1.76 7.81 -20.78
N GLU A 59 1.95 7.75 -19.46
CA GLU A 59 3.23 8.03 -18.84
C GLU A 59 4.28 6.97 -19.20
N ARG A 60 3.89 5.69 -19.22
CA ARG A 60 4.74 4.60 -19.67
C ARG A 60 5.24 4.83 -21.09
N ALA A 61 4.35 5.16 -22.03
CA ALA A 61 4.73 5.46 -23.41
C ALA A 61 5.68 6.66 -23.50
N ARG A 62 5.46 7.71 -22.69
CA ARG A 62 6.35 8.88 -22.61
C ARG A 62 7.74 8.54 -22.08
N ILE A 63 7.86 7.70 -21.05
CA ILE A 63 9.15 7.34 -20.46
C ILE A 63 9.89 6.34 -21.36
N VAL A 64 9.20 5.29 -21.81
CA VAL A 64 9.79 4.27 -22.69
C VAL A 64 10.30 4.87 -24.00
N SER A 65 9.60 5.84 -24.59
CA SER A 65 10.10 6.54 -25.80
C SER A 65 11.36 7.38 -25.58
N ARG A 66 11.68 7.74 -24.32
CA ARG A 66 12.91 8.46 -23.94
C ARG A 66 14.02 7.53 -23.47
N LEU A 67 13.69 6.29 -23.10
CA LEU A 67 14.67 5.27 -22.78
C LEU A 67 15.23 4.75 -24.11
N SER A 68 16.43 5.19 -24.46
CA SER A 68 17.15 4.75 -25.67
C SER A 68 17.68 3.31 -25.56
N GLU A 69 17.53 2.69 -24.39
CA GLU A 69 18.22 1.45 -24.03
C GLU A 69 17.29 0.47 -23.31
N GLY A 70 17.46 -0.80 -23.65
CA GLY A 70 16.85 -1.95 -22.98
C GLY A 70 15.67 -2.57 -23.72
N THR A 71 15.49 -3.88 -23.53
CA THR A 71 14.34 -4.63 -24.06
C THR A 71 13.44 -5.03 -22.91
N THR A 72 12.16 -4.66 -22.95
CA THR A 72 11.17 -5.07 -21.95
C THR A 72 11.01 -6.59 -21.96
N VAL A 73 11.27 -7.23 -20.83
CA VAL A 73 11.13 -8.68 -20.63
C VAL A 73 9.84 -9.06 -19.90
N ALA A 74 9.36 -8.17 -19.03
CA ALA A 74 8.17 -8.38 -18.23
C ALA A 74 7.47 -7.06 -17.96
N THR A 75 6.15 -7.09 -18.00
CA THR A 75 5.28 -5.98 -17.65
C THR A 75 4.11 -6.52 -16.85
N TRP A 76 3.79 -5.88 -15.73
CA TRP A 76 2.55 -6.15 -15.01
C TRP A 76 2.00 -4.87 -14.38
N GLN A 77 0.74 -4.95 -14.00
CA GLN A 77 0.05 -3.93 -13.21
C GLN A 77 -0.44 -4.56 -11.92
N GLU A 78 -0.33 -3.83 -10.83
CA GLU A 78 -0.82 -4.24 -9.52
C GLU A 78 -1.55 -3.09 -8.83
N VAL A 79 -2.58 -3.42 -8.06
CA VAL A 79 -3.16 -2.49 -7.09
C VAL A 79 -2.42 -2.70 -5.77
N ARG A 80 -1.90 -1.61 -5.23
CA ARG A 80 -1.20 -1.54 -3.94
C ARG A 80 -2.04 -0.69 -3.00
N CYS A 81 -2.43 -1.22 -1.84
CA CYS A 81 -3.10 -0.44 -0.81
C CYS A 81 -2.35 -0.53 0.52
N THR A 82 -2.24 0.59 1.23
CA THR A 82 -1.67 0.70 2.58
C THR A 82 -2.72 1.22 3.56
N LEU A 83 -2.58 0.80 4.82
CA LEU A 83 -3.28 1.41 5.95
C LEU A 83 -2.30 2.28 6.73
N ASP A 84 -2.38 3.58 6.47
CA ASP A 84 -1.52 4.58 7.08
C ASP A 84 -2.21 5.23 8.28
N SER A 85 -1.46 5.48 9.34
CA SER A 85 -1.95 6.26 10.48
C SER A 85 -1.81 7.75 10.20
N VAL A 86 -2.84 8.52 10.53
CA VAL A 86 -2.77 9.97 10.68
C VAL A 86 -2.49 10.26 12.15
N ASP A 87 -1.28 10.70 12.43
CA ASP A 87 -0.82 10.97 13.80
C ASP A 87 -0.61 12.47 14.06
N ALA A 88 -0.69 12.84 15.33
CA ALA A 88 -0.31 14.17 15.85
C ALA A 88 0.97 14.07 16.70
N GLY A 89 1.96 13.31 16.22
CA GLY A 89 3.28 13.14 16.83
C GLY A 89 3.39 12.08 17.94
N TRP A 90 2.42 11.99 18.86
CA TRP A 90 2.43 10.99 19.96
C TRP A 90 1.15 10.17 20.08
N ILE A 91 0.11 10.52 19.32
CA ILE A 91 -1.17 9.83 19.32
C ILE A 91 -1.66 9.63 17.89
N VAL A 92 -2.11 8.41 17.59
CA VAL A 92 -2.81 8.11 16.34
C VAL A 92 -4.22 8.67 16.47
N GLN A 93 -4.61 9.52 15.53
CA GLN A 93 -5.93 10.15 15.51
C GLN A 93 -6.92 9.36 14.67
N SER A 94 -6.44 8.75 13.59
CA SER A 94 -7.25 7.96 12.66
C SER A 94 -6.36 7.13 11.73
N TYR A 95 -6.96 6.21 11.00
CA TYR A 95 -6.33 5.49 9.90
C TYR A 95 -6.98 5.86 8.57
N GLU A 96 -6.15 5.88 7.54
CA GLU A 96 -6.57 6.10 6.16
C GLU A 96 -6.05 4.96 5.29
N GLN A 97 -6.90 4.52 4.36
CA GLN A 97 -6.51 3.61 3.29
C GLN A 97 -6.06 4.43 2.09
N GLN A 98 -4.84 4.21 1.65
CA GLN A 98 -4.32 4.80 0.41
C GLN A 98 -4.07 3.69 -0.59
N CYS A 99 -4.56 3.87 -1.81
CA CYS A 99 -4.42 2.89 -2.88
C CYS A 99 -3.80 3.53 -4.11
N TRP A 100 -2.93 2.78 -4.79
CA TRP A 100 -2.27 3.18 -6.03
C TRP A 100 -2.33 2.03 -7.04
N LEU A 101 -2.46 2.40 -8.31
CA LEU A 101 -2.13 1.54 -9.42
C LEU A 101 -0.63 1.64 -9.65
N ARG A 102 0.08 0.53 -9.53
CA ARG A 102 1.49 0.45 -9.89
C ARG A 102 1.64 -0.32 -11.20
N THR A 103 2.24 0.32 -12.19
CA THR A 103 2.68 -0.33 -13.43
C THR A 103 4.18 -0.53 -13.35
N VAL A 104 4.64 -1.74 -13.62
CA VAL A 104 6.07 -2.08 -13.58
C VAL A 104 6.51 -2.68 -14.89
N ASP A 105 7.56 -2.12 -15.47
CA ASP A 105 8.29 -2.73 -16.58
C ASP A 105 9.68 -3.13 -16.13
N VAL A 106 10.05 -4.37 -16.42
CA VAL A 106 11.41 -4.87 -16.29
C VAL A 106 12.02 -4.92 -17.67
N MET A 107 13.16 -4.29 -17.84
CA MET A 107 13.91 -4.24 -19.08
C MET A 107 15.31 -4.79 -18.86
N ARG A 108 15.78 -5.63 -19.77
CA ARG A 108 17.18 -6.05 -19.82
C ARG A 108 18.01 -4.91 -20.39
N SER A 109 19.05 -4.47 -19.69
CA SER A 109 19.97 -3.44 -20.21
C SER A 109 20.75 -3.97 -21.42
N ALA A 110 20.98 -3.11 -22.42
CA ALA A 110 21.77 -3.46 -23.60
C ALA A 110 23.29 -3.42 -23.32
N GLU A 111 23.72 -2.69 -22.28
CA GLU A 111 25.13 -2.59 -21.93
C GLU A 111 25.59 -3.81 -21.13
N PRO A 112 26.56 -4.60 -21.65
CA PRO A 112 27.17 -5.66 -20.87
C PRO A 112 27.97 -5.06 -19.71
N ARG A 113 27.82 -5.65 -18.52
CA ARG A 113 28.47 -5.31 -17.24
C ARG A 113 29.87 -4.69 -17.43
N PRO A 114 30.03 -3.34 -17.38
CA PRO A 114 31.34 -2.75 -17.43
C PRO A 114 32.01 -2.98 -16.06
N GLY A 115 32.91 -3.97 -15.99
CA GLY A 115 33.85 -4.20 -14.90
C GLY A 115 33.35 -3.78 -13.51
N ALA A 116 32.49 -4.61 -12.90
CA ALA A 116 31.90 -4.36 -11.59
C ALA A 116 32.96 -4.22 -10.50
N ALA A 117 33.35 -2.97 -10.23
CA ALA A 117 33.86 -2.53 -8.96
C ALA A 117 32.94 -1.38 -8.50
N ASP A 118 31.94 -1.73 -7.71
CA ASP A 118 31.25 -0.86 -6.74
C ASP A 118 30.24 0.21 -7.22
N GLY A 119 29.83 0.22 -8.47
CA GLY A 119 29.04 1.34 -9.02
C GLY A 119 27.56 1.06 -9.31
N CYS A 120 26.72 0.84 -8.32
CA CYS A 120 25.26 0.83 -8.55
C CYS A 120 24.85 2.20 -9.08
N THR A 121 24.38 2.28 -10.33
CA THR A 121 24.02 3.56 -10.93
C THR A 121 22.84 4.14 -10.17
N SER A 122 23.02 5.35 -9.66
CA SER A 122 21.96 6.08 -8.93
C SER A 122 20.67 6.09 -9.77
N PRO A 123 19.51 5.87 -9.15
CA PRO A 123 18.24 5.84 -9.86
C PRO A 123 18.07 7.15 -10.63
N ARG A 124 17.94 7.05 -11.96
CA ARG A 124 17.62 8.21 -12.80
C ARG A 124 16.12 8.43 -12.68
N ILE A 125 15.72 9.37 -11.83
CA ILE A 125 14.32 9.78 -11.74
C ILE A 125 13.98 10.51 -13.04
N VAL A 126 13.30 9.82 -13.97
CA VAL A 126 12.81 10.40 -15.22
C VAL A 126 11.34 10.77 -15.02
N GLY A 127 11.09 11.77 -14.19
CA GLY A 127 9.74 12.25 -13.89
C GLY A 127 9.72 13.22 -12.72
N GLU A 128 9.27 14.45 -12.94
CA GLU A 128 8.90 15.33 -11.83
C GLU A 128 7.65 14.74 -11.15
N GLY A 129 7.67 14.62 -9.82
CA GLY A 129 6.51 14.20 -9.04
C GLY A 129 5.35 15.15 -9.27
N ARG A 130 4.49 14.81 -10.24
CA ARG A 130 3.25 15.51 -10.48
C ARG A 130 2.23 14.97 -9.49
N PRO A 131 1.24 15.78 -9.05
CA PRO A 131 0.23 15.32 -8.09
C PRO A 131 -0.57 14.10 -8.59
N ALA A 132 -0.53 13.81 -9.90
CA ALA A 132 -1.25 12.71 -10.53
C ALA A 132 -0.47 11.39 -10.63
N TYR A 133 0.85 11.35 -10.43
CA TYR A 133 1.63 10.10 -10.47
C TYR A 133 3.08 10.33 -10.03
N THR A 134 3.73 9.26 -9.60
CA THR A 134 5.18 9.17 -9.40
C THR A 134 5.76 8.15 -10.37
N SER A 135 6.86 8.49 -11.02
CA SER A 135 7.60 7.54 -11.87
C SER A 135 9.05 7.47 -11.45
N SER A 136 9.63 6.26 -11.52
CA SER A 136 11.04 6.06 -11.22
C SER A 136 11.64 4.96 -12.09
N VAL A 137 12.85 5.18 -12.59
CA VAL A 137 13.65 4.16 -13.28
C VAL A 137 14.83 3.81 -12.40
N ARG A 138 15.02 2.53 -12.15
CA ARG A 138 16.03 2.01 -11.22
C ARG A 138 16.81 0.87 -11.86
N THR A 139 18.11 0.81 -11.58
CA THR A 139 18.99 -0.26 -12.06
C THR A 139 19.22 -1.30 -10.96
N TYR A 140 19.18 -2.58 -11.31
CA TYR A 140 19.41 -3.73 -10.43
C TYR A 140 20.45 -4.69 -11.04
N GLU A 141 21.29 -5.30 -10.19
CA GLU A 141 22.25 -6.35 -10.58
C GLU A 141 21.83 -7.71 -9.99
N GLY A 142 22.01 -8.80 -10.73
CA GLY A 142 21.95 -10.17 -10.18
C GLY A 142 23.31 -10.69 -9.66
N PRO A 143 23.37 -11.81 -8.91
CA PRO A 143 22.28 -12.69 -8.42
C PRO A 143 21.98 -12.46 -6.93
N GLY A 144 20.70 -12.50 -6.53
CA GLY A 144 20.38 -12.59 -5.10
C GLY A 144 18.95 -12.29 -4.64
N SER A 145 18.05 -11.82 -5.50
CA SER A 145 16.72 -11.36 -5.06
C SER A 145 15.59 -12.06 -5.80
N VAL A 146 14.84 -12.88 -5.06
CA VAL A 146 13.44 -13.22 -5.37
C VAL A 146 12.70 -11.92 -5.68
N PHE A 147 11.85 -11.91 -6.70
CA PHE A 147 11.11 -10.71 -7.06
C PHE A 147 10.36 -10.20 -5.83
N PRO A 148 10.61 -8.97 -5.35
CA PRO A 148 9.93 -8.53 -4.16
C PRO A 148 8.46 -8.36 -4.51
N THR A 149 7.66 -8.50 -3.47
CA THR A 149 6.33 -7.93 -3.52
C THR A 149 6.40 -6.39 -3.63
N SER A 150 7.50 -5.71 -3.24
CA SER A 150 7.77 -4.25 -3.41
C SER A 150 9.23 -3.83 -3.53
N PHE A 151 9.51 -2.89 -4.44
CA PHE A 151 10.80 -2.20 -4.54
C PHE A 151 10.95 -0.97 -3.61
N ASP A 152 10.71 -1.17 -2.31
CA ASP A 152 10.88 -0.10 -1.33
C ASP A 152 12.37 0.13 -0.96
N ARG A 153 12.68 1.35 -0.52
CA ARG A 153 14.04 1.82 -0.19
C ARG A 153 14.54 1.11 1.09
N SER A 154 15.53 0.23 0.97
CA SER A 154 16.35 -0.20 2.12
C SER A 154 17.18 0.99 2.63
N ALA A 155 17.05 1.33 3.91
CA ALA A 155 17.88 2.34 4.57
C ALA A 155 19.31 1.83 4.86
N ASP A 156 19.54 0.51 4.79
CA ASP A 156 20.74 -0.13 5.34
C ASP A 156 21.80 -0.49 4.30
N SER A 157 21.58 -0.24 3.01
CA SER A 157 22.59 -0.49 1.98
C SER A 157 23.46 0.75 1.74
N PHE A 158 24.31 1.09 2.70
CA PHE A 158 25.48 1.95 2.45
C PHE A 158 26.48 1.15 1.60
N GLY A 159 26.48 1.39 0.28
CA GLY A 159 27.57 0.98 -0.62
C GLY A 159 27.39 -0.31 -1.43
N GLY A 160 26.24 -0.99 -1.36
CA GLY A 160 25.95 -2.18 -2.18
C GLY A 160 24.64 -2.03 -2.94
N CYS A 161 24.51 -2.70 -4.09
CA CYS A 161 23.30 -2.61 -4.91
C CYS A 161 22.08 -2.99 -4.09
N ARG A 162 21.04 -2.16 -4.23
CA ARG A 162 19.93 -2.11 -3.27
C ARG A 162 19.29 -3.48 -3.12
N GLY A 163 19.33 -3.97 -1.89
CA GLY A 163 18.57 -5.14 -1.47
C GLY A 163 17.07 -4.89 -1.63
N VAL A 164 16.40 -5.97 -1.97
CA VAL A 164 14.99 -6.06 -2.35
C VAL A 164 14.19 -6.43 -1.09
N LEU A 165 13.19 -5.62 -0.68
CA LEU A 165 12.45 -5.79 0.58
C LEU A 165 11.13 -6.56 0.39
N ALA A 166 10.78 -7.39 1.37
CA ALA A 166 9.45 -7.99 1.49
C ALA A 166 8.36 -6.91 1.68
N ALA A 167 7.09 -7.29 1.44
CA ALA A 167 5.94 -6.44 1.69
C ALA A 167 5.98 -5.86 3.10
N ARG A 168 5.65 -4.57 3.24
CA ARG A 168 5.51 -3.98 4.57
C ARG A 168 4.31 -4.61 5.26
N PRO A 169 4.39 -4.92 6.56
CA PRO A 169 3.22 -5.34 7.32
C PRO A 169 2.09 -4.31 7.22
N GLY A 170 0.86 -4.75 6.97
CA GLY A 170 -0.31 -3.86 6.79
C GLY A 170 -0.51 -3.35 5.36
N GLU A 171 0.05 -4.04 4.39
CA GLU A 171 -0.09 -3.72 2.98
C GLU A 171 -0.77 -4.85 2.20
N ALA A 172 -1.74 -4.50 1.35
CA ALA A 172 -2.41 -5.42 0.43
C ALA A 172 -1.95 -5.13 -1.00
N ARG A 173 -1.68 -6.20 -1.77
CA ARG A 173 -1.18 -6.11 -3.15
C ARG A 173 -1.82 -7.18 -4.00
N GLU A 174 -2.21 -6.79 -5.21
CA GLU A 174 -2.90 -7.70 -6.11
C GLU A 174 -2.55 -7.42 -7.57
N VAL A 175 -2.24 -8.47 -8.34
CA VAL A 175 -1.80 -8.33 -9.74
C VAL A 175 -3.01 -8.39 -10.65
N ILE A 176 -3.31 -7.26 -11.29
CA ILE A 176 -4.55 -7.09 -12.07
C ILE A 176 -4.36 -7.28 -13.58
N SER A 177 -3.11 -7.34 -14.04
CA SER A 177 -2.75 -7.54 -15.45
C SER A 177 -1.29 -7.94 -15.59
N GLY A 178 -0.99 -8.81 -16.56
CA GLY A 178 0.35 -9.32 -16.82
C GLY A 178 0.77 -10.40 -15.82
N SER A 179 2.07 -10.62 -15.67
CA SER A 179 2.60 -11.63 -14.75
C SER A 179 3.89 -11.10 -14.13
N ARG A 180 3.92 -11.06 -12.80
CA ARG A 180 5.14 -10.74 -12.07
C ARG A 180 6.06 -11.96 -12.14
N PRO A 181 7.30 -11.84 -12.67
CA PRO A 181 8.21 -12.97 -12.70
C PRO A 181 8.68 -13.31 -11.28
N ASP A 182 9.03 -14.58 -11.02
CA ASP A 182 9.48 -15.03 -9.69
C ASP A 182 10.88 -14.54 -9.30
N GLY A 183 11.67 -14.11 -10.30
CA GLY A 183 13.02 -13.59 -10.10
C GLY A 183 13.63 -13.03 -11.38
N LEU A 184 14.82 -12.45 -11.23
CA LEU A 184 15.63 -11.91 -12.31
C LEU A 184 16.89 -12.77 -12.51
N ALA A 185 17.34 -12.94 -13.75
CA ALA A 185 18.55 -13.72 -14.04
C ALA A 185 19.80 -13.04 -13.45
N GLY A 186 20.73 -13.88 -12.99
CA GLY A 186 21.80 -13.54 -12.05
C GLY A 186 23.03 -12.84 -12.63
N ASP A 187 23.17 -12.75 -13.94
CA ASP A 187 24.35 -12.22 -14.63
C ASP A 187 24.05 -10.93 -15.44
N GLU A 188 22.79 -10.50 -15.43
CA GLU A 188 22.30 -9.38 -16.23
C GLU A 188 22.07 -8.11 -15.39
N VAL A 189 22.15 -6.97 -16.06
CA VAL A 189 21.75 -5.66 -15.50
C VAL A 189 20.32 -5.38 -15.92
N TRP A 190 19.47 -5.09 -14.94
CA TRP A 190 18.04 -4.89 -15.12
C TRP A 190 17.67 -3.44 -14.87
N LEU A 191 16.86 -2.87 -15.75
CA LEU A 191 16.18 -1.59 -15.54
C LEU A 191 14.74 -1.89 -15.13
N VAL A 192 14.31 -1.37 -13.99
CA VAL A 192 12.93 -1.45 -13.51
C VAL A 192 12.34 -0.06 -13.57
N LEU A 193 11.36 0.11 -14.44
CA LEU A 193 10.52 1.29 -14.50
C LEU A 193 9.29 1.03 -13.65
N GLU A 194 9.03 1.90 -12.69
CA GLU A 194 7.85 1.89 -11.84
C GLU A 194 7.09 3.18 -12.05
N ILE A 195 5.78 3.06 -12.26
CA ILE A 195 4.85 4.18 -12.34
C ILE A 195 3.75 3.90 -11.33
N GLU A 196 3.63 4.76 -10.31
CA GLU A 196 2.55 4.70 -9.33
C GLU A 196 1.57 5.84 -9.60
N THR A 197 0.31 5.48 -9.83
CA THR A 197 -0.79 6.41 -10.05
C THR A 197 -1.77 6.28 -8.88
N PRO A 198 -2.05 7.36 -8.14
CA PRO A 198 -2.99 7.32 -7.02
C PRO A 198 -4.39 6.94 -7.52
N LEU A 199 -5.04 6.01 -6.81
CA LEU A 199 -6.41 5.59 -7.06
C LEU A 199 -7.35 6.31 -6.10
N THR A 200 -7.16 6.07 -4.81
CA THR A 200 -8.00 6.66 -3.77
C THR A 200 -7.22 6.87 -2.48
N ARG A 201 -7.75 7.79 -1.66
CA ARG A 201 -7.37 8.00 -0.28
C ARG A 201 -8.65 8.12 0.53
N SER A 202 -8.99 7.07 1.26
CA SER A 202 -10.23 6.95 2.03
C SER A 202 -9.92 6.99 3.51
N HIS A 203 -10.67 7.79 4.25
CA HIS A 203 -10.59 7.82 5.71
C HIS A 203 -11.42 6.68 6.30
N LEU A 204 -10.79 5.82 7.11
CA LEU A 204 -11.47 4.69 7.76
C LEU A 204 -11.74 4.92 9.24
N GLY A 205 -11.07 5.90 9.87
CA GLY A 205 -11.22 6.18 11.28
C GLY A 205 -10.46 5.18 12.16
N CYS A 206 -11.06 4.76 13.27
CA CYS A 206 -10.43 3.93 14.31
C CYS A 206 -11.28 2.70 14.63
N HIS A 207 -10.65 1.66 15.19
CA HIS A 207 -11.39 0.51 15.70
C HIS A 207 -12.35 0.91 16.85
N PRO A 208 -13.66 0.65 16.74
CA PRO A 208 -14.67 1.26 17.61
C PRO A 208 -14.66 0.75 19.06
N TRP A 209 -14.10 -0.44 19.28
CA TRP A 209 -13.97 -1.05 20.61
C TRP A 209 -12.66 -0.73 21.34
N LYS A 210 -11.69 -0.11 20.66
CA LYS A 210 -10.35 0.11 21.20
C LYS A 210 -10.20 1.56 21.62
N LEU A 211 -10.79 1.89 22.76
CA LEU A 211 -10.64 3.19 23.42
C LEU A 211 -9.70 3.05 24.63
N PRO A 212 -8.90 4.08 24.97
CA PRO A 212 -8.93 5.44 24.44
C PRO A 212 -7.97 5.70 23.25
N PHE A 213 -7.14 4.75 22.86
CA PHE A 213 -6.14 4.93 21.81
C PHE A 213 -6.65 4.38 20.48
N CYS A 214 -6.58 5.18 19.41
CA CYS A 214 -6.96 4.73 18.07
C CYS A 214 -6.11 3.52 17.65
N GLU A 215 -6.73 2.35 17.56
CA GLU A 215 -6.13 1.16 16.96
C GLU A 215 -6.59 1.00 15.51
N ARG A 216 -5.79 0.27 14.73
CA ARG A 216 -6.03 0.03 13.30
C ARG A 216 -7.38 -0.68 13.12
N PRO A 217 -8.20 -0.27 12.12
CA PRO A 217 -9.52 -0.85 11.88
C PRO A 217 -9.50 -2.34 11.49
N GLY A 218 -8.41 -2.83 10.88
CA GLY A 218 -8.24 -4.23 10.50
C GLY A 218 -6.77 -4.59 10.26
N ASP A 219 -6.50 -5.86 9.93
CA ASP A 219 -5.14 -6.36 9.73
C ASP A 219 -4.53 -5.94 8.38
N SER A 220 -5.37 -5.74 7.36
CA SER A 220 -4.99 -5.37 6.00
C SER A 220 -6.02 -4.43 5.36
N PRO A 221 -5.60 -3.56 4.43
CA PRO A 221 -6.54 -2.75 3.65
C PRO A 221 -7.51 -3.62 2.85
N ASP A 222 -8.73 -3.13 2.65
CA ASP A 222 -9.75 -3.85 1.92
C ASP A 222 -9.57 -3.61 0.41
N LEU A 223 -9.45 -4.71 -0.34
CA LEU A 223 -9.38 -4.71 -1.79
C LEU A 223 -10.71 -5.21 -2.34
N PRO A 224 -11.16 -4.71 -3.51
CA PRO A 224 -12.36 -5.22 -4.15
C PRO A 224 -12.25 -6.74 -4.41
N ASP A 225 -13.36 -7.46 -4.22
CA ASP A 225 -13.40 -8.92 -4.32
C ASP A 225 -13.03 -9.42 -5.71
N GLU A 226 -13.24 -8.61 -6.77
CA GLU A 226 -12.83 -8.95 -8.13
C GLU A 226 -11.30 -8.97 -8.33
N LEU A 227 -10.56 -8.36 -7.41
CA LEU A 227 -9.10 -8.36 -7.44
C LEU A 227 -8.55 -9.55 -6.65
N ARG A 228 -9.20 -9.98 -5.56
CA ARG A 228 -8.74 -11.08 -4.68
C ARG A 228 -8.74 -12.46 -5.36
#